data_AF-A0A2M8WT90-F1
#
_entry.id   AF-A0A2M8WT90-F1
#
_cell.length_a   1.000
_cell.length_b   1.000
_cell.length_c   1.000
_cell.angle_alpha   90.00
_cell.angle_beta   90.00
_cell.angle_gamma   90.00
#
_symmetry.space_group_name_H-M   'P 1'
#
loop_
_entity.id
_entity.type
_entity.pdbx_description
1 polymer ?
#
loop_
_entity_poly.entity_id
_entity_poly.type
_entity_poly.pdbx_seq_one_letter_code
_entity_poly.pdbx_strand_id
1 'polypeptide(L)'
;MAHPEGHDTAAPPDEPSPAAFRLGYVPGATPAKWARTWQDRRPDRPLALVPVSAGDAADALRSGALDVALLRLPAVRDRLHVVALYEEVPVVVVGVEHVLAALEPDEEVDPADLADEVLLQPADDVLDWSSAGSGVPGREPVEQPATTALAIELVAAGVGVVVVPKSLARLHHRKDVTYRPVGGAPVAPVALAWPTGLEGDAARDADDFFGIVKGRTAQSSRGRDASAGTGSAGAGSARDGAAGSGTAGRGAAGGGRSAAPKRSAQADRQAAAARKAAARTPGSGGRKGQKGRRSR
;
A
#
# COMPACT_ATOMS: atom_id res chain seq x y z
N MET A 1 -59.17 42.71 -35.57
CA MET A 1 -57.78 42.76 -35.04
C MET A 1 -57.59 41.50 -34.23
N ALA A 2 -56.86 40.52 -34.77
CA ALA A 2 -56.60 39.24 -34.14
C ALA A 2 -55.22 39.30 -33.45
N HIS A 3 -55.18 39.01 -32.15
CA HIS A 3 -53.95 38.75 -31.42
C HIS A 3 -53.63 37.26 -31.55
N PRO A 4 -52.40 36.85 -31.94
CA PRO A 4 -51.98 35.47 -31.84
C PRO A 4 -51.47 35.18 -30.42
N GLU A 5 -52.04 34.14 -29.80
CA GLU A 5 -51.55 33.56 -28.56
C GLU A 5 -50.22 32.86 -28.83
N GLY A 6 -49.17 33.27 -28.13
CA GLY A 6 -47.87 32.62 -28.15
C GLY A 6 -47.93 31.31 -27.39
N HIS A 7 -47.66 30.20 -28.08
CA HIS A 7 -47.37 28.93 -27.45
C HIS A 7 -46.07 29.03 -26.65
N ASP A 8 -46.21 29.04 -25.33
CA ASP A 8 -45.13 28.81 -24.37
C ASP A 8 -44.65 27.35 -24.53
N THR A 9 -43.56 27.16 -25.26
CA THR A 9 -42.87 25.87 -25.32
C THR A 9 -42.12 25.70 -24.00
N ALA A 10 -42.78 25.07 -23.03
CA ALA A 10 -42.12 24.61 -21.81
C ALA A 10 -40.91 23.73 -22.18
N ALA A 11 -39.73 24.11 -21.71
CA ALA A 11 -38.53 23.31 -21.80
C ALA A 11 -38.78 21.92 -21.17
N PRO A 12 -38.24 20.83 -21.74
CA PRO A 12 -38.38 19.50 -21.14
C PRO A 12 -37.77 19.52 -19.73
N PRO A 13 -38.35 18.80 -18.75
CA PRO A 13 -37.79 18.71 -17.40
C PRO A 13 -36.38 18.14 -17.48
N ASP A 14 -35.44 18.75 -16.75
CA ASP A 14 -34.08 18.22 -16.57
C ASP A 14 -34.18 16.75 -16.17
N GLU A 15 -33.74 15.85 -17.05
CA GLU A 15 -33.62 14.44 -16.72
C GLU A 15 -32.72 14.32 -15.47
N PRO A 16 -33.11 13.57 -14.44
CA PRO A 16 -32.32 13.45 -13.23
C PRO A 16 -30.94 12.91 -13.61
N SER A 17 -29.91 13.75 -13.45
CA SER A 17 -28.53 13.35 -13.70
C SER A 17 -28.23 12.09 -12.89
N PRO A 18 -27.66 11.03 -13.50
CA PRO A 18 -27.42 9.79 -12.80
C PRO A 18 -26.55 10.04 -11.57
N ALA A 19 -27.01 9.58 -10.40
CA ALA A 19 -26.30 9.76 -9.14
C ALA A 19 -24.86 9.21 -9.26
N ALA A 20 -23.83 9.98 -8.89
CA ALA A 20 -22.45 9.55 -9.12
C ALA A 20 -22.12 8.21 -8.43
N PHE A 21 -21.30 7.38 -9.09
CA PHE A 21 -20.71 6.16 -8.53
C PHE A 21 -19.55 6.55 -7.60
N ARG A 22 -19.62 6.18 -6.32
CA ARG A 22 -18.72 6.65 -5.25
C ARG A 22 -17.63 5.62 -4.97
N LEU A 23 -16.41 5.98 -5.33
CA LEU A 23 -15.19 5.23 -5.03
C LEU A 23 -14.49 5.81 -3.80
N GLY A 24 -14.58 5.08 -2.69
CA GLY A 24 -13.80 5.33 -1.49
C GLY A 24 -12.34 4.97 -1.68
N TYR A 25 -11.43 5.73 -1.06
CA TYR A 25 -10.02 5.36 -1.01
C TYR A 25 -9.36 5.81 0.29
N VAL A 26 -8.62 4.89 0.91
CA VAL A 26 -7.86 5.15 2.15
C VAL A 26 -6.58 5.94 1.87
N PRO A 27 -6.00 6.63 2.88
CA PRO A 27 -4.74 7.35 2.72
C PRO A 27 -3.64 6.46 2.12
N GLY A 28 -2.88 6.98 1.16
CA GLY A 28 -1.80 6.25 0.48
C GLY A 28 -2.26 5.33 -0.66
N ALA A 29 -3.55 4.99 -0.76
CA ALA A 29 -4.09 4.33 -1.94
C ALA A 29 -4.24 5.33 -3.10
N THR A 30 -3.92 4.91 -4.33
CA THR A 30 -3.93 5.80 -5.51
C THR A 30 -4.96 5.34 -6.54
N PRO A 31 -6.21 5.86 -6.52
CA PRO A 31 -7.27 5.43 -7.44
C PRO A 31 -7.13 5.99 -8.86
N ALA A 32 -6.24 6.98 -9.08
CA ALA A 32 -6.20 7.83 -10.27
C ALA A 32 -6.22 7.07 -11.61
N LYS A 33 -5.48 5.95 -11.71
CA LYS A 33 -5.43 5.12 -12.92
C LYS A 33 -6.79 4.50 -13.24
N TRP A 34 -7.44 3.91 -12.25
CA TRP A 34 -8.74 3.27 -12.43
C TRP A 34 -9.85 4.29 -12.60
N ALA A 35 -9.77 5.43 -11.91
CA ALA A 35 -10.69 6.54 -12.05
C ALA A 35 -10.72 7.08 -13.49
N ARG A 36 -9.54 7.33 -14.09
CA ARG A 36 -9.43 7.74 -15.49
C ARG A 36 -10.04 6.70 -16.43
N THR A 37 -9.68 5.43 -16.23
CA THR A 37 -10.18 4.33 -17.06
C THR A 37 -11.70 4.18 -16.96
N TRP A 38 -12.28 4.43 -15.79
CA TRP A 38 -13.73 4.45 -15.60
C TRP A 38 -14.38 5.58 -16.39
N GLN A 39 -13.89 6.81 -16.23
CA GLN A 39 -14.42 7.99 -16.94
C GLN A 39 -14.36 7.80 -18.47
N ASP A 40 -13.30 7.18 -18.99
CA ASP A 40 -13.16 6.88 -20.42
C ASP A 40 -14.16 5.82 -20.91
N ARG A 41 -14.55 4.86 -20.06
CA ARG A 41 -15.39 3.71 -20.45
C ARG A 41 -16.87 3.88 -20.12
N ARG A 42 -17.19 4.66 -19.10
CA ARG A 42 -18.54 4.93 -18.60
C ARG A 42 -18.76 6.44 -18.47
N PRO A 43 -18.69 7.21 -19.59
CA PRO A 43 -18.93 8.65 -19.56
C PRO A 43 -20.36 9.00 -19.12
N ASP A 44 -21.29 8.05 -19.25
CA ASP A 44 -22.67 8.10 -18.75
C ASP A 44 -22.78 8.02 -17.22
N ARG A 45 -21.71 7.59 -16.53
CA ARG A 45 -21.73 7.29 -15.10
C ARG A 45 -20.62 8.05 -14.36
N PRO A 46 -20.90 9.26 -13.85
CA PRO A 46 -19.92 10.07 -13.14
C PRO A 46 -19.29 9.32 -11.96
N LEU A 47 -17.98 9.48 -11.77
CA LEU A 47 -17.24 8.88 -10.64
C LEU A 47 -16.92 9.94 -9.59
N ALA A 48 -17.40 9.74 -8.37
CA ALA A 48 -17.03 10.53 -7.20
C ALA A 48 -15.89 9.85 -6.43
N LEU A 49 -14.75 10.51 -6.29
CA LEU A 49 -13.64 10.04 -5.45
C LEU A 49 -13.84 10.56 -4.02
N VAL A 50 -13.94 9.64 -3.06
CA VAL A 50 -14.24 9.96 -1.67
C VAL A 50 -13.07 9.52 -0.78
N PRO A 51 -12.25 10.44 -0.24
CA PRO A 51 -11.28 10.08 0.79
C PRO A 51 -12.02 9.53 2.02
N VAL A 52 -11.53 8.44 2.60
CA VAL A 52 -12.09 7.83 3.81
C VAL A 52 -10.97 7.37 4.73
N SER A 53 -11.17 7.43 6.05
CA SER A 53 -10.17 6.88 6.99
C SER A 53 -10.05 5.37 6.81
N ALA A 54 -8.92 4.78 7.22
CA ALA A 54 -8.74 3.33 7.14
C ALA A 54 -9.76 2.57 8.01
N GLY A 55 -10.08 3.10 9.20
CA GLY A 55 -11.04 2.50 10.14
C GLY A 55 -12.48 2.57 9.64
N ASP A 56 -12.87 3.64 8.95
CA ASP A 56 -14.28 3.86 8.57
C ASP A 56 -14.66 3.22 7.23
N ALA A 57 -13.68 2.85 6.40
CA ALA A 57 -13.91 2.44 5.01
C ALA A 57 -14.91 1.27 4.87
N ALA A 58 -14.82 0.27 5.74
CA ALA A 58 -15.72 -0.88 5.72
C ALA A 58 -17.16 -0.52 6.14
N ASP A 59 -17.33 0.34 7.14
CA ASP A 59 -18.64 0.81 7.58
C ASP A 59 -19.29 1.76 6.59
N ALA A 60 -18.49 2.58 5.90
CA ALA A 60 -18.95 3.43 4.82
C ALA A 60 -19.50 2.61 3.63
N LEU A 61 -18.92 1.44 3.33
CA LEU A 61 -19.50 0.50 2.36
C LEU A 61 -20.80 -0.13 2.87
N ARG A 62 -20.83 -0.59 4.13
CA ARG A 62 -22.02 -1.26 4.72
C ARG A 62 -23.22 -0.33 4.83
N SER A 63 -23.00 0.94 5.15
CA SER A 63 -24.04 1.96 5.24
C SER A 63 -24.52 2.47 3.87
N GLY A 64 -23.84 2.08 2.79
CA GLY A 64 -24.12 2.60 1.45
C GLY A 64 -23.67 4.05 1.27
N ALA A 65 -22.75 4.56 2.09
CA ALA A 65 -22.08 5.85 1.88
C ALA A 65 -21.06 5.79 0.73
N LEU A 66 -20.55 4.59 0.42
CA LEU A 66 -19.67 4.27 -0.70
C LEU A 66 -20.25 3.09 -1.49
N ASP A 67 -20.00 3.07 -2.80
CA ASP A 67 -20.42 1.96 -3.66
C ASP A 67 -19.29 0.92 -3.78
N VAL A 68 -18.04 1.39 -3.86
CA VAL A 68 -16.82 0.58 -3.87
C VAL A 68 -15.72 1.29 -3.07
N ALA A 69 -14.74 0.56 -2.53
CA ALA A 69 -13.61 1.17 -1.84
C ALA A 69 -12.28 0.46 -2.09
N LEU A 70 -11.21 1.24 -2.15
CA LEU A 70 -9.83 0.79 -1.94
C LEU A 70 -9.52 0.92 -0.46
N LEU A 71 -9.40 -0.21 0.23
CA LEU A 71 -9.19 -0.28 1.68
C LEU A 71 -8.04 -1.22 2.04
N ARG A 72 -7.61 -1.22 3.31
CA ARG A 72 -6.57 -2.13 3.81
C ARG A 72 -7.15 -3.33 4.53
N LEU A 73 -6.44 -4.45 4.46
CA LEU A 73 -6.71 -5.65 5.23
C LEU A 73 -5.94 -5.66 6.56
N PRO A 74 -6.47 -6.31 7.60
CA PRO A 74 -7.70 -7.10 7.61
C PRO A 74 -8.97 -6.23 7.73
N ALA A 75 -9.77 -6.20 6.66
CA ALA A 75 -11.12 -5.65 6.71
C ALA A 75 -12.10 -6.75 7.09
N VAL A 76 -13.10 -6.40 7.91
CA VAL A 76 -14.19 -7.32 8.26
C VAL A 76 -14.98 -7.64 6.99
N ARG A 77 -14.87 -8.89 6.51
CA ARG A 77 -15.49 -9.37 5.26
C ARG A 77 -17.01 -9.54 5.32
N ASP A 78 -17.63 -9.35 6.49
CA ASP A 78 -19.08 -9.49 6.63
C ASP A 78 -19.80 -8.57 5.64
N ARG A 79 -20.64 -9.18 4.78
CA ARG A 79 -21.43 -8.52 3.72
C ARG A 79 -20.62 -7.75 2.68
N LEU A 80 -19.31 -8.02 2.56
CA LEU A 80 -18.43 -7.39 1.57
C LEU A 80 -17.75 -8.44 0.68
N HIS A 81 -17.82 -8.25 -0.63
CA HIS A 81 -16.84 -8.81 -1.54
C HIS A 81 -15.51 -8.09 -1.31
N VAL A 82 -14.42 -8.85 -1.24
CA VAL A 82 -13.08 -8.32 -0.98
C VAL A 82 -12.07 -9.04 -1.86
N VAL A 83 -11.34 -8.28 -2.67
CA VAL A 83 -10.28 -8.79 -3.55
C VAL A 83 -8.98 -8.05 -3.28
N ALA A 84 -7.98 -8.77 -2.77
CA ALA A 84 -6.64 -8.22 -2.57
C ALA A 84 -6.01 -7.82 -3.92
N LEU A 85 -5.37 -6.64 -3.95
CA LEU A 85 -4.76 -6.08 -5.15
C LEU A 85 -3.25 -6.15 -5.09
N TYR A 86 -2.67 -5.66 -3.99
CA TYR A 86 -1.23 -5.68 -3.76
C TYR A 86 -0.94 -5.62 -2.26
N GLU A 87 0.23 -6.12 -1.89
CA GLU A 87 0.78 -5.99 -0.54
C GLU A 87 1.64 -4.73 -0.44
N GLU A 88 1.58 -4.06 0.69
CA GLU A 88 2.40 -2.88 0.95
C GLU A 88 3.60 -3.28 1.81
N VAL A 89 4.80 -2.88 1.35
CA VAL A 89 6.04 -3.10 2.11
C VAL A 89 5.98 -2.25 3.39
N PRO A 90 6.10 -2.85 4.59
CA PRO A 90 6.25 -2.10 5.83
C PRO A 90 7.63 -1.46 5.89
N VAL A 91 7.68 -0.21 6.32
CA VAL A 91 8.92 0.56 6.48
C VAL A 91 8.93 1.24 7.84
N VAL A 92 10.11 1.32 8.46
CA VAL A 92 10.33 2.17 9.63
C VAL A 92 10.70 3.56 9.13
N VAL A 93 9.98 4.57 9.59
CA VAL A 93 10.29 5.99 9.39
C VAL A 93 11.13 6.45 10.57
N VAL A 94 12.25 7.08 10.25
CA VAL A 94 13.24 7.58 11.22
C VAL A 94 13.68 8.99 10.84
N GLY A 95 14.18 9.76 11.81
CA GLY A 95 14.84 11.03 11.50
C GLY A 95 16.10 10.83 10.64
N VAL A 96 16.47 11.81 9.81
CA VAL A 96 17.66 11.70 8.93
C VAL A 96 18.98 11.54 9.68
N GLU A 97 19.05 11.96 10.94
CA GLU A 97 20.22 11.79 11.82
C GLU A 97 20.20 10.47 12.63
N HIS A 98 19.17 9.63 12.44
CA HIS A 98 19.04 8.35 13.14
C HIS A 98 20.02 7.31 12.59
N VAL A 99 20.50 6.38 13.43
CA VAL A 99 21.48 5.36 12.99
C VAL A 99 20.99 4.50 11.82
N LEU A 100 19.70 4.18 11.79
CA LEU A 100 19.08 3.43 10.70
C LEU A 100 19.02 4.20 9.37
N ALA A 101 19.18 5.53 9.39
CA ALA A 101 19.27 6.33 8.17
C ALA A 101 20.59 6.09 7.40
N ALA A 102 21.61 5.49 8.05
CA ALA A 102 22.87 5.15 7.42
C ALA A 102 22.83 3.84 6.60
N LEU A 103 21.76 3.04 6.73
CA LEU A 103 21.56 1.83 5.93
C LEU A 103 21.27 2.20 4.47
N GLU A 104 21.54 1.30 3.54
CA GLU A 104 21.16 1.51 2.14
C GLU A 104 19.62 1.57 1.99
N PRO A 105 19.05 2.29 0.99
CA PRO A 105 17.61 2.51 0.90
C PRO A 105 16.73 1.24 0.86
N ASP A 106 17.26 0.15 0.29
CA ASP A 106 16.58 -1.15 0.19
C ASP A 106 17.13 -2.18 1.18
N GLU A 107 18.03 -1.78 2.10
CA GLU A 107 18.50 -2.63 3.17
C GLU A 107 17.42 -2.77 4.25
N GLU A 108 17.11 -4.01 4.59
CA GLU A 108 16.03 -4.38 5.50
C GLU A 108 16.48 -4.31 6.96
N VAL A 109 15.66 -3.67 7.79
CA VAL A 109 15.84 -3.56 9.24
C VAL A 109 15.21 -4.79 9.91
N ASP A 110 15.97 -5.45 10.78
CA ASP A 110 15.42 -6.52 11.63
C ASP A 110 14.60 -5.88 12.76
N PRO A 111 13.38 -6.38 13.08
CA PRO A 111 12.61 -5.89 14.21
C PRO A 111 13.38 -5.87 15.55
N ALA A 112 14.36 -6.75 15.73
CA ALA A 112 15.23 -6.75 16.90
C ALA A 112 16.07 -5.47 17.03
N ASP A 113 16.43 -4.82 15.92
CA ASP A 113 17.16 -3.54 15.92
C ASP A 113 16.29 -2.37 16.39
N LEU A 114 14.96 -2.54 16.42
CA LEU A 114 14.00 -1.56 16.95
C LEU A 114 13.71 -1.73 18.44
N ALA A 115 14.23 -2.79 19.10
CA ALA A 115 13.90 -3.12 20.50
C ALA A 115 14.25 -2.00 21.50
N ASP A 116 15.26 -1.18 21.19
CA ASP A 116 15.69 -0.04 21.99
C ASP A 116 15.02 1.29 21.60
N GLU A 117 14.22 1.32 20.54
CA GLU A 117 13.57 2.54 20.08
C GLU A 117 12.19 2.70 20.73
N VAL A 118 11.71 3.94 20.84
CA VAL A 118 10.31 4.20 21.16
C VAL A 118 9.52 4.03 19.87
N LEU A 119 8.71 2.98 19.77
CA LEU A 119 7.87 2.75 18.60
C LEU A 119 6.54 3.49 18.79
N LEU A 120 6.37 4.58 18.08
CA LEU A 120 5.12 5.31 18.02
C LEU A 120 4.06 4.44 17.33
N GLN A 121 2.90 4.26 17.97
CA GLN A 121 1.77 3.52 17.40
C GLN A 121 0.58 4.46 17.26
N PRO A 122 0.33 5.06 16.09
CA PRO A 122 -0.77 6.01 15.96
C PRO A 122 -2.14 5.32 16.12
N ALA A 123 -3.16 6.05 16.55
CA ALA A 123 -4.50 5.50 16.73
C ALA A 123 -5.15 5.01 15.41
N ASP A 124 -4.64 5.47 14.26
CA ASP A 124 -5.03 5.04 12.92
C ASP A 124 -4.08 3.98 12.31
N ASP A 125 -3.27 3.31 13.13
CA ASP A 125 -2.37 2.25 12.65
C ASP A 125 -3.15 1.15 11.91
N VAL A 126 -2.62 0.79 10.75
CA VAL A 126 -3.21 -0.18 9.82
C VAL A 126 -2.47 -1.52 9.86
N LEU A 127 -1.38 -1.60 10.63
CA LEU A 127 -0.58 -2.80 10.80
C LEU A 127 -1.12 -3.64 11.96
N ASP A 128 -1.55 -4.86 11.64
CA ASP A 128 -1.99 -5.81 12.67
C ASP A 128 -0.80 -6.48 13.34
N TRP A 129 -0.23 -5.83 14.35
CA TRP A 129 0.88 -6.37 15.15
C TRP A 129 0.53 -7.66 15.91
N SER A 130 -0.75 -7.96 16.13
CA SER A 130 -1.15 -9.22 16.76
C SER A 130 -0.92 -10.42 15.83
N SER A 131 -0.89 -10.18 14.51
CA SER A 131 -0.55 -11.20 13.52
C SER A 131 0.96 -11.50 13.45
N ALA A 132 1.80 -10.59 13.96
CA ALA A 132 3.23 -10.79 14.06
C ALA A 132 3.54 -11.63 15.32
N GLY A 133 4.07 -12.83 15.15
CA GLY A 133 4.31 -13.77 16.25
C GLY A 133 5.29 -13.27 17.34
N SER A 134 5.99 -12.17 17.10
CA SER A 134 6.91 -11.50 18.03
C SER A 134 6.30 -10.33 18.80
N GLY A 135 5.06 -9.92 18.48
CA GLY A 135 4.45 -8.70 19.00
C GLY A 135 5.06 -7.42 18.43
N VAL A 136 4.72 -6.29 19.06
CA VAL A 136 5.20 -4.95 18.71
C VAL A 136 6.68 -4.81 19.10
N PRO A 137 7.60 -4.46 18.18
CA PRO A 137 8.99 -4.24 18.51
C PRO A 137 9.19 -2.88 19.19
N GLY A 138 10.19 -2.78 20.05
CA GLY A 138 10.54 -1.52 20.73
C GLY A 138 9.77 -1.28 22.02
N ARG A 139 9.95 -0.08 22.55
CA ARG A 139 9.33 0.38 23.80
C ARG A 139 8.04 1.13 23.48
N GLU A 140 7.07 1.00 24.38
CA GLU A 140 5.78 1.69 24.29
C GLU A 140 5.97 3.22 24.43
N PRO A 141 5.29 4.04 23.63
CA PRO A 141 5.32 5.49 23.77
C PRO A 141 4.52 5.91 25.01
N VAL A 142 4.91 7.04 25.60
CA VAL A 142 4.18 7.61 26.77
C VAL A 142 2.76 8.03 26.39
N GLU A 143 2.60 8.56 25.17
CA GLU A 143 1.33 9.00 24.63
C GLU A 143 1.16 8.45 23.22
N GLN A 144 -0.06 7.99 22.92
CA GLN A 144 -0.41 7.50 21.61
C GLN A 144 -0.68 8.68 20.65
N PRO A 145 0.03 8.80 19.51
CA PRO A 145 -0.27 9.82 18.53
C PRO A 145 -1.67 9.61 17.93
N ALA A 146 -2.44 10.67 17.75
CA ALA A 146 -3.79 10.57 17.20
C ALA A 146 -3.84 10.09 15.74
N THR A 147 -2.79 10.38 14.95
CA THR A 147 -2.73 10.02 13.52
C THR A 147 -1.32 9.65 13.10
N THR A 148 -1.22 8.93 11.98
CA THR A 148 0.04 8.58 11.33
C THR A 148 0.83 9.84 10.93
N ALA A 149 0.15 10.89 10.49
CA ALA A 149 0.76 12.18 10.18
C ALA A 149 1.48 12.75 11.42
N LEU A 150 0.79 12.80 12.56
CA LEU A 150 1.35 13.30 13.82
C LEU A 150 2.50 12.42 14.32
N ALA A 151 2.39 11.09 14.19
CA ALA A 151 3.48 10.19 14.53
C ALA A 151 4.76 10.52 13.74
N ILE A 152 4.64 10.76 12.42
CA ILE A 152 5.79 11.13 11.57
C ILE A 152 6.35 12.51 11.95
N GLU A 153 5.52 13.45 12.41
CA GLU A 153 5.99 14.72 12.97
C GLU A 153 6.81 14.54 14.25
N LEU A 154 6.39 13.62 15.12
CA LEU A 154 7.13 13.28 16.34
C LEU A 154 8.44 12.54 16.04
N VAL A 155 8.46 11.67 15.02
CA VAL A 155 9.71 11.07 14.51
C VAL A 155 10.69 12.15 14.06
N ALA A 156 10.22 13.13 13.29
CA ALA A 156 11.06 14.24 12.84
C ALA A 156 11.62 15.09 14.00
N ALA A 157 10.89 15.17 15.11
CA ALA A 157 11.34 15.81 16.35
C ALA A 157 12.29 14.92 17.20
N GLY A 158 12.57 13.69 16.75
CA GLY A 158 13.47 12.75 17.45
C GLY A 158 12.83 12.04 18.65
N VAL A 159 11.50 12.02 18.75
CA VAL A 159 10.78 11.41 19.89
C VAL A 159 10.82 9.88 19.83
N GLY A 160 10.89 9.30 18.63
CA GLY A 160 10.89 7.87 18.41
C GLY A 160 10.89 7.53 16.93
N VAL A 161 10.43 6.33 16.60
CA VAL A 161 10.29 5.81 15.24
C VAL A 161 8.85 5.32 15.02
N VAL A 162 8.39 5.21 13.77
CA VAL A 162 7.08 4.66 13.45
C VAL A 162 7.21 3.66 12.29
N VAL A 163 6.53 2.53 12.36
CA VAL A 163 6.48 1.57 11.25
C VAL A 163 5.13 1.72 10.55
N VAL A 164 5.16 1.91 9.24
CA VAL A 164 3.97 2.15 8.41
C VAL A 164 4.12 1.48 7.04
N PRO A 165 3.02 1.27 6.28
CA PRO A 165 3.12 1.00 4.86
C PRO A 165 3.94 2.06 4.12
N LYS A 166 4.81 1.65 3.18
CA LYS A 166 5.64 2.56 2.37
C LYS A 166 4.84 3.67 1.68
N SER A 167 3.58 3.42 1.33
CA SER A 167 2.69 4.44 0.75
C SER A 167 2.37 5.58 1.74
N LEU A 168 2.18 5.30 3.02
CA LEU A 168 1.95 6.31 4.07
C LEU A 168 3.22 7.08 4.39
N ALA A 169 4.38 6.41 4.44
CA ALA A 169 5.67 7.09 4.56
C ALA A 169 5.91 8.08 3.40
N ARG A 170 5.49 7.73 2.17
CA ARG A 170 5.56 8.63 1.00
C ARG A 170 4.52 9.73 1.06
N LEU A 171 3.31 9.44 1.52
CA LEU A 171 2.23 10.43 1.66
C LEU A 171 2.62 11.56 2.63
N HIS A 172 3.23 11.20 3.76
CA HIS A 172 3.65 12.13 4.81
C HIS A 172 5.16 12.46 4.76
N HIS A 173 5.77 12.31 3.59
CA HIS A 173 7.19 12.57 3.42
C HIS A 173 7.54 14.01 3.80
N ARG A 174 8.65 14.16 4.52
CA ARG A 174 9.26 15.44 4.92
C ARG A 174 10.78 15.32 4.88
N LYS A 175 11.47 16.45 4.71
CA LYS A 175 12.92 16.50 4.42
C LYS A 175 13.84 15.99 5.54
N ASP A 176 13.32 15.93 6.76
CA ASP A 176 14.01 15.60 8.01
C ASP A 176 13.69 14.17 8.49
N VAL A 177 12.96 13.39 7.69
CA VAL A 177 12.78 11.95 7.91
C VAL A 177 13.15 11.15 6.66
N THR A 178 13.53 9.90 6.88
CA THR A 178 13.72 8.89 5.83
C THR A 178 13.08 7.57 6.29
N TYR A 179 13.08 6.54 5.44
CA TYR A 179 12.52 5.25 5.81
C TYR A 179 13.36 4.08 5.30
N ARG A 180 13.27 2.93 5.97
CA ARG A 180 13.88 1.65 5.56
C ARG A 180 12.88 0.49 5.64
N PRO A 181 12.90 -0.48 4.72
CA PRO A 181 12.08 -1.70 4.83
C PRO A 181 12.29 -2.40 6.17
N VAL A 182 11.24 -3.00 6.73
CA VAL A 182 11.33 -3.79 7.96
C VAL A 182 10.96 -5.24 7.67
N GLY A 183 11.86 -6.15 8.03
CA GLY A 183 11.68 -7.58 7.85
C GLY A 183 10.71 -8.18 8.84
N GLY A 184 9.89 -9.13 8.41
CA GLY A 184 9.00 -9.88 9.31
C GLY A 184 7.92 -9.04 10.04
N ALA A 185 7.82 -7.74 9.74
CA ALA A 185 6.74 -6.89 10.21
C ALA A 185 5.41 -7.31 9.55
N PRO A 186 4.27 -7.09 10.22
CA PRO A 186 2.97 -7.34 9.62
C PRO A 186 2.78 -6.47 8.37
N VAL A 187 2.03 -7.00 7.41
CA VAL A 187 1.68 -6.30 6.17
C VAL A 187 0.25 -5.78 6.24
N ALA A 188 -0.05 -4.70 5.51
CA ALA A 188 -1.41 -4.20 5.32
C ALA A 188 -1.76 -4.20 3.82
N PRO A 189 -2.24 -5.34 3.28
CA PRO A 189 -2.59 -5.44 1.86
C PRO A 189 -3.70 -4.46 1.48
N VAL A 190 -3.58 -3.83 0.32
CA VAL A 190 -4.67 -3.02 -0.26
C VAL A 190 -5.59 -3.93 -1.06
N ALA A 191 -6.89 -3.79 -0.83
CA ALA A 191 -7.95 -4.55 -1.47
C ALA A 191 -9.01 -3.64 -2.09
N LEU A 192 -9.67 -4.13 -3.14
CA LEU A 192 -10.94 -3.59 -3.62
C LEU A 192 -12.07 -4.29 -2.86
N ALA A 193 -13.03 -3.53 -2.35
CA ALA A 193 -14.20 -4.08 -1.67
C ALA A 193 -15.51 -3.39 -2.09
N TRP A 194 -16.61 -4.15 -2.04
CA TRP A 194 -17.98 -3.68 -2.34
C TRP A 194 -19.03 -4.59 -1.67
N PRO A 195 -20.27 -4.12 -1.43
CA PRO A 195 -21.31 -4.93 -0.78
C PRO A 195 -21.70 -6.19 -1.58
N THR A 196 -22.02 -7.30 -0.90
CA THR A 196 -22.45 -8.56 -1.54
C THR A 196 -23.90 -8.59 -2.01
N GLY A 197 -24.72 -7.65 -1.55
CA GLY A 197 -26.16 -7.57 -1.84
C GLY A 197 -26.53 -6.49 -2.84
N LEU A 198 -25.59 -6.03 -3.68
CA LEU A 198 -25.91 -5.06 -4.73
C LEU A 198 -26.81 -5.69 -5.80
N GLU A 199 -27.75 -4.90 -6.32
CA GLU A 199 -28.66 -5.31 -7.39
C GLU A 199 -28.70 -4.26 -8.51
N GLY A 200 -29.25 -4.65 -9.67
CA GLY A 200 -29.47 -3.73 -10.80
C GLY A 200 -28.19 -3.03 -11.27
N ASP A 201 -28.28 -1.71 -11.47
CA ASP A 201 -27.17 -0.91 -11.99
C ASP A 201 -26.00 -0.82 -11.01
N ALA A 202 -26.25 -0.85 -9.70
CA ALA A 202 -25.17 -0.81 -8.70
C ALA A 202 -24.28 -2.07 -8.76
N ALA A 203 -24.89 -3.25 -8.95
CA ALA A 203 -24.15 -4.49 -9.15
C ALA A 203 -23.31 -4.45 -10.44
N ARG A 204 -23.91 -3.96 -11.53
CA ARG A 204 -23.23 -3.81 -12.83
C ARG A 204 -22.05 -2.85 -12.73
N ASP A 205 -22.22 -1.72 -12.04
CA ASP A 205 -21.17 -0.72 -11.87
C ASP A 205 -20.00 -1.27 -11.04
N ALA A 206 -20.28 -2.00 -9.97
CA ALA A 206 -19.26 -2.67 -9.16
C ALA A 206 -18.48 -3.72 -9.99
N ASP A 207 -19.18 -4.55 -10.77
CA ASP A 207 -18.56 -5.58 -11.63
C ASP A 207 -17.69 -4.98 -12.75
N ASP A 208 -18.16 -3.88 -13.36
CA ASP A 208 -17.42 -3.13 -14.37
C ASP A 208 -16.16 -2.49 -13.79
N PHE A 209 -16.28 -1.87 -12.61
CA PHE A 209 -15.14 -1.26 -11.92
C PHE A 209 -14.13 -2.32 -11.50
N PHE A 210 -14.59 -3.45 -10.96
CA PHE A 210 -13.74 -4.61 -10.70
C PHE A 210 -13.05 -5.09 -11.98
N GLY A 211 -13.74 -5.08 -13.13
CA GLY A 211 -13.13 -5.39 -14.42
C GLY A 211 -12.01 -4.45 -14.84
N ILE A 212 -12.18 -3.16 -14.59
CA ILE A 212 -11.14 -2.14 -14.80
C ILE A 212 -9.95 -2.39 -13.89
N VAL A 213 -10.17 -2.68 -12.61
CA VAL A 213 -9.11 -2.97 -11.64
C VAL A 213 -8.29 -4.20 -12.05
N LYS A 214 -8.96 -5.24 -12.55
CA LYS A 214 -8.32 -6.45 -13.10
C LYS A 214 -7.65 -6.26 -14.46
N GLY A 215 -7.75 -5.07 -15.06
CA GLY A 215 -7.15 -4.78 -16.37
C GLY A 215 -7.89 -5.41 -17.55
N ARG A 216 -9.15 -5.86 -17.38
CA ARG A 216 -9.97 -6.34 -18.51
C ARG A 216 -10.09 -5.20 -19.52
N THR A 217 -9.74 -5.45 -20.77
CA THR A 217 -9.86 -4.46 -21.85
C THR A 217 -11.32 -4.37 -22.31
N ALA A 218 -11.73 -3.19 -22.81
CA ALA A 218 -13.11 -2.91 -23.24
C ALA A 218 -13.61 -3.82 -24.39
N GLN A 219 -12.73 -4.61 -25.01
CA GLN A 219 -13.05 -5.55 -26.09
C GLN A 219 -13.66 -6.88 -25.59
N SER A 220 -13.61 -7.19 -24.29
CA SER A 220 -14.10 -8.48 -23.77
C SER A 220 -15.62 -8.55 -23.59
N SER A 221 -16.36 -7.43 -23.64
CA SER A 221 -17.83 -7.42 -23.50
C SER A 221 -18.57 -7.75 -24.80
N ARG A 222 -17.93 -7.61 -25.97
CA ARG A 222 -18.56 -7.93 -27.27
C ARG A 222 -18.70 -9.44 -27.55
N GLY A 223 -18.14 -10.29 -26.68
CA GLY A 223 -18.30 -11.75 -26.78
C GLY A 223 -19.62 -12.28 -26.21
N ARG A 224 -20.43 -11.46 -25.53
CA ARG A 224 -21.73 -11.89 -24.98
C ARG A 224 -22.94 -11.60 -25.89
N ASP A 225 -22.79 -10.71 -26.87
CA ASP A 225 -23.85 -10.40 -27.85
C ASP A 225 -23.66 -11.10 -29.22
N ALA A 226 -22.62 -11.92 -29.39
CA ALA A 226 -22.32 -12.64 -30.63
C ALA A 226 -22.78 -14.11 -30.66
N SER A 227 -23.62 -14.54 -29.72
CA SER A 227 -24.22 -15.88 -29.69
C SER A 227 -25.73 -15.82 -29.97
N ALA A 228 -26.12 -15.17 -31.06
CA ALA A 228 -27.43 -15.34 -31.69
C ALA A 228 -27.30 -15.02 -33.18
N GLY A 229 -27.02 -16.04 -34.00
CA GLY A 229 -26.90 -15.87 -35.45
C GLY A 229 -26.21 -17.05 -36.13
N THR A 230 -27.02 -17.96 -36.64
CA THR A 230 -26.71 -19.22 -37.32
C THR A 230 -25.85 -19.10 -38.60
N GLY A 231 -24.87 -20.00 -38.73
CA GLY A 231 -24.69 -20.90 -39.89
C GLY A 231 -24.16 -20.35 -41.23
N SER A 232 -23.02 -20.90 -41.69
CA SER A 232 -22.91 -21.67 -42.95
C SER A 232 -21.44 -21.81 -43.42
N ALA A 233 -21.15 -22.96 -44.00
CA ALA A 233 -19.88 -23.45 -44.52
C ALA A 233 -19.33 -22.67 -45.73
N GLY A 234 -18.04 -22.86 -46.01
CA GLY A 234 -17.44 -22.53 -47.31
C GLY A 234 -15.92 -22.67 -47.32
N ALA A 235 -15.43 -23.73 -47.96
CA ALA A 235 -14.01 -23.97 -48.26
C ALA A 235 -13.46 -23.00 -49.32
N GLY A 236 -12.13 -22.82 -49.37
CA GLY A 236 -11.44 -22.53 -50.63
C GLY A 236 -10.22 -21.62 -50.60
N SER A 237 -9.09 -22.23 -50.94
CA SER A 237 -8.00 -21.71 -51.79
C SER A 237 -6.79 -21.03 -51.15
N ALA A 238 -5.65 -21.62 -51.53
CA ALA A 238 -4.26 -21.24 -51.36
C ALA A 238 -3.88 -19.89 -51.99
N ARG A 239 -2.76 -19.32 -51.51
CA ARG A 239 -1.54 -19.12 -52.32
C ARG A 239 -0.36 -18.61 -51.48
N ASP A 240 0.65 -19.47 -51.44
CA ASP A 240 2.10 -19.28 -51.63
C ASP A 240 2.82 -17.95 -51.32
N GLY A 241 3.96 -18.15 -50.65
CA GLY A 241 5.19 -17.37 -50.81
C GLY A 241 5.77 -16.88 -49.48
N ALA A 242 7.06 -17.02 -49.17
CA ALA A 242 8.15 -17.78 -49.73
C ALA A 242 9.26 -17.80 -48.66
N ALA A 243 10.08 -18.84 -48.71
CA ALA A 243 11.49 -18.91 -48.27
C ALA A 243 11.83 -18.53 -46.81
N GLY A 244 12.65 -19.29 -46.09
CA GLY A 244 13.53 -20.39 -46.46
C GLY A 244 14.56 -20.58 -45.34
N SER A 245 15.10 -21.80 -45.26
CA SER A 245 16.29 -22.24 -44.51
C SER A 245 16.29 -22.01 -42.99
N GLY A 246 16.30 -23.05 -42.16
CA GLY A 246 17.41 -24.00 -41.98
C GLY A 246 18.24 -23.48 -40.80
N THR A 247 18.69 -24.22 -39.80
CA THR A 247 18.92 -25.66 -39.64
C THR A 247 19.10 -25.91 -38.15
N ALA A 248 18.73 -27.11 -37.73
CA ALA A 248 19.02 -27.66 -36.41
C ALA A 248 20.52 -27.84 -36.16
N GLY A 249 20.93 -27.67 -34.90
CA GLY A 249 22.18 -28.21 -34.34
C GLY A 249 21.99 -28.35 -32.82
N ARG A 250 21.62 -29.54 -32.34
CA ARG A 250 22.50 -30.52 -31.70
C ARG A 250 23.35 -29.96 -30.56
N GLY A 251 23.05 -30.44 -29.35
CA GLY A 251 23.90 -30.25 -28.19
C GLY A 251 25.14 -31.14 -28.18
N ALA A 252 26.07 -30.82 -27.30
CA ALA A 252 26.77 -31.73 -26.41
C ALA A 252 27.72 -30.95 -25.49
N ALA A 253 27.57 -31.24 -24.19
CA ALA A 253 28.59 -31.44 -23.15
C ALA A 253 29.85 -30.54 -23.05
N GLY A 254 30.09 -30.08 -21.80
CA GLY A 254 31.31 -30.47 -21.09
C GLY A 254 32.09 -29.34 -20.41
N GLY A 255 32.39 -29.54 -19.12
CA GLY A 255 33.61 -29.02 -18.48
C GLY A 255 33.39 -28.07 -17.32
N GLY A 256 33.39 -28.61 -16.09
CA GLY A 256 33.35 -27.82 -14.86
C GLY A 256 34.65 -27.14 -14.48
N ARG A 257 34.58 -26.30 -13.43
CA ARG A 257 35.69 -26.00 -12.50
C ARG A 257 35.15 -25.40 -11.19
N SER A 258 35.31 -26.21 -10.15
CA SER A 258 35.76 -25.94 -8.77
C SER A 258 35.33 -24.67 -8.01
N ALA A 259 34.82 -24.94 -6.81
CA ALA A 259 34.47 -24.03 -5.73
C ALA A 259 35.68 -23.42 -4.98
N ALA A 260 35.46 -22.25 -4.38
CA ALA A 260 36.15 -21.75 -3.19
C ALA A 260 35.18 -20.89 -2.34
N PRO A 261 35.32 -20.85 -1.00
CA PRO A 261 34.22 -20.56 -0.08
C PRO A 261 34.02 -19.07 0.24
N LYS A 262 32.76 -18.67 0.43
CA LYS A 262 32.37 -17.33 0.92
C LYS A 262 32.62 -17.24 2.42
N ARG A 263 33.41 -16.25 2.84
CA ARG A 263 33.56 -15.84 4.25
C ARG A 263 32.24 -15.24 4.74
N SER A 264 31.78 -15.69 5.90
CA SER A 264 30.55 -15.25 6.55
C SER A 264 30.70 -13.88 7.21
N ALA A 265 29.70 -13.02 7.01
CA ALA A 265 29.54 -11.68 7.60
C ALA A 265 29.22 -11.70 9.12
N GLN A 266 29.69 -12.73 9.83
CA GLN A 266 29.49 -12.91 11.26
C GLN A 266 30.65 -12.30 12.08
N ALA A 267 31.82 -12.09 11.46
CA ALA A 267 33.00 -11.53 12.13
C ALA A 267 32.93 -10.00 12.31
N ASP A 268 32.26 -9.28 11.41
CA ASP A 268 32.16 -7.80 11.50
C ASP A 268 31.13 -7.34 12.55
N ARG A 269 30.19 -8.21 12.94
CA ARG A 269 29.18 -7.92 13.96
C ARG A 269 29.75 -7.85 15.39
N GLN A 270 30.88 -8.52 15.66
CA GLN A 270 31.50 -8.49 17.00
C GLN A 270 32.35 -7.24 17.26
N ALA A 271 32.81 -6.54 16.22
CA ALA A 271 33.64 -5.34 16.37
C ALA A 271 32.82 -4.07 16.69
N ALA A 272 31.54 -4.02 16.30
CA ALA A 272 30.65 -2.90 16.57
C ALA A 272 30.07 -2.92 18.00
N ALA A 273 29.77 -4.11 18.54
CA ALA A 273 29.23 -4.28 19.89
C ALA A 273 30.25 -3.90 20.99
N ALA A 274 31.55 -4.09 20.75
CA ALA A 274 32.60 -3.73 21.71
C ALA A 274 32.81 -2.21 21.87
N ARG A 275 32.38 -1.38 20.91
CA ARG A 275 32.47 0.08 21.00
C ARG A 275 31.31 0.71 21.80
N LYS A 276 30.19 0.00 21.96
CA LYS A 276 29.03 0.45 22.75
C LYS A 276 29.21 0.25 24.27
N ALA A 277 30.15 -0.60 24.70
CA ALA A 277 30.42 -0.88 26.13
C ALA A 277 31.40 0.11 26.80
N ALA A 278 32.21 0.86 26.03
CA ALA A 278 33.23 1.77 26.58
C ALA A 278 32.75 3.21 26.79
N ALA A 279 31.56 3.58 26.30
CA ALA A 279 31.05 4.96 26.35
C ALA A 279 30.06 5.24 27.50
N ARG A 280 29.83 4.27 28.41
CA ARG A 280 28.91 4.43 29.55
C ARG A 280 29.52 3.91 30.86
N THR A 281 30.46 4.68 31.41
CA THR A 281 30.80 4.61 32.84
C THR A 281 30.65 6.00 33.45
N PRO A 282 29.72 6.22 34.40
CA PRO A 282 29.66 7.47 35.16
C PRO A 282 30.83 7.52 36.15
N GLY A 283 31.58 8.63 36.16
CA GLY A 283 32.68 8.85 37.09
C GLY A 283 32.20 8.93 38.55
N SER A 284 32.63 7.99 39.39
CA SER A 284 32.42 8.05 40.84
C SER A 284 33.42 9.02 41.47
N GLY A 285 32.92 10.05 42.15
CA GLY A 285 33.70 11.06 42.86
C GLY A 285 34.55 10.48 44.00
N GLY A 286 35.85 10.75 43.94
CA GLY A 286 36.81 10.44 45.00
C GLY A 286 36.76 11.44 46.15
N ARG A 287 36.29 11.00 47.32
CA ARG A 287 36.48 11.63 48.63
C ARG A 287 37.98 11.83 48.93
N LYS A 288 38.42 13.06 49.16
CA LYS A 288 39.73 13.37 49.76
C LYS A 288 39.68 13.10 51.27
N GLY A 289 40.39 12.06 51.70
CA GLY A 289 40.72 11.82 53.11
C GLY A 289 41.83 12.78 53.56
N GLN A 290 41.57 13.51 54.64
CA GLN A 290 42.51 14.40 55.31
C GLN A 290 43.44 13.56 56.19
N LYS A 291 44.74 13.52 55.85
CA LYS A 291 45.79 12.91 56.65
C LYS A 291 46.07 13.74 57.90
N GLY A 292 46.21 13.04 59.02
CA GLY A 292 46.52 13.57 60.34
C GLY A 292 47.86 14.30 60.43
N ARG A 293 47.91 15.23 61.39
CA ARG A 293 49.10 15.94 61.81
C ARG A 293 49.30 15.64 63.30
N ARG A 294 50.38 14.91 63.63
CA ARG A 294 50.93 14.77 64.98
C ARG A 294 52.14 15.69 65.11
N SER A 295 52.12 16.55 66.12
CA SER A 295 53.28 17.04 66.91
C SER A 295 52.68 17.95 67.99
N ARG A 296 52.73 17.53 69.27
CA ARG A 296 53.57 18.11 70.32
C ARG A 296 53.23 19.56 70.63
#